data_AF-A0A3D9Z325-F1
#
_entry.id   AF-A0A3D9Z325-F1
#
_cell.length_a   1.000
_cell.length_b   1.000
_cell.length_c   1.000
_cell.angle_alpha   90.00
_cell.angle_beta   90.00
_cell.angle_gamma   90.00
#
_symmetry.space_group_name_H-M   'P 1'
#
loop_
_entity.id
_entity.type
_entity.pdbx_description
1 polymer ?
#
loop_
_entity_poly.entity_id
_entity_poly.type
_entity_poly.pdbx_seq_one_letter_code
_entity_poly.pdbx_strand_id
1 'polypeptide(L)' 'MADVPVEWLKAPVSVAEIDAELGGSSFREAWQKLKGRMRPGDTILRFESSAASWEDLSGRAGIALVRDGEAIDAIVTLMN' A
#
# COMPACT_ATOMS: atom_id res chain seq x y z
N MET A 1 1.90 12.82 5.10
CA MET A 1 2.96 12.13 4.35
C MET A 1 2.94 10.69 4.81
N ALA A 2 2.82 9.73 3.90
CA ALA A 2 2.97 8.33 4.24
C ALA A 2 4.48 8.06 4.49
N ASP A 3 4.81 7.46 5.63
CA ASP A 3 6.17 7.08 6.03
C ASP A 3 6.60 5.78 5.32
N VAL A 4 6.43 5.72 4.00
CA VAL A 4 6.80 4.56 3.19
C VAL A 4 7.91 5.00 2.24
N PRO A 5 9.18 4.62 2.51
CA PRO A 5 10.29 5.00 1.66
C PRO A 5 10.16 4.29 0.30
N VAL A 6 10.56 4.99 -0.76
CA VAL A 6 10.40 4.49 -2.15
C VAL A 6 11.13 3.18 -2.41
N GLU A 7 12.17 2.88 -1.62
CA GLU A 7 12.94 1.64 -1.66
C GLU A 7 12.15 0.40 -1.21
N TRP A 8 11.06 0.58 -0.45
CA TRP A 8 10.17 -0.53 -0.05
C TRP A 8 9.13 -0.87 -1.11
N LEU A 9 8.95 0.00 -2.12
CA LEU A 9 7.99 -0.19 -3.20
C LEU A 9 8.52 -1.29 -4.13
N LYS A 10 7.90 -2.47 -4.07
CA LYS A 10 8.34 -3.64 -4.82
C LYS A 10 7.68 -3.75 -6.19
N ALA A 11 6.37 -3.95 -6.20
CA ALA A 11 5.64 -4.34 -7.40
C ALA A 11 4.43 -3.44 -7.61
N PRO A 12 4.25 -2.84 -8.81
CA PRO A 12 2.99 -2.22 -9.17
C PRO A 12 1.88 -3.27 -9.19
N VAL A 13 0.77 -2.93 -8.55
CA VAL A 13 -0.42 -3.76 -8.49
C VAL A 13 -1.61 -2.97 -9.03
N SER A 14 -2.50 -3.67 -9.71
CA SER A 14 -3.70 -3.07 -10.26
C SER A 14 -4.75 -2.88 -9.17
N VAL A 15 -5.55 -1.83 -9.31
CA VAL A 15 -6.72 -1.56 -8.45
C VAL A 15 -7.64 -2.78 -8.39
N ALA A 16 -7.82 -3.49 -9.50
CA ALA A 16 -8.67 -4.69 -9.56
C ALA A 16 -8.18 -5.82 -8.66
N GLU A 17 -6.87 -6.06 -8.59
CA GLU A 17 -6.27 -7.09 -7.73
C GLU A 17 -6.48 -6.74 -6.26
N ILE A 18 -6.21 -5.49 -5.90
CA ILE A 18 -6.42 -4.99 -4.54
C ILE A 18 -7.90 -4.96 -4.17
N ASP A 19 -8.78 -4.69 -5.12
CA ASP A 19 -10.22 -4.75 -4.88
C ASP A 19 -10.68 -6.18 -4.59
N ALA A 20 -10.13 -7.18 -5.28
CA ALA A 20 -10.39 -8.59 -4.97
C ALA A 20 -9.87 -8.98 -3.58
N GLU A 21 -8.67 -8.51 -3.20
CA GLU A 21 -8.07 -8.82 -1.89
C GLU A 21 -8.75 -8.08 -0.73
N LEU A 22 -8.85 -6.75 -0.82
CA LEU A 22 -9.35 -5.89 0.26
C LEU A 22 -10.86 -5.68 0.21
N GLY A 23 -11.53 -6.01 -0.90
CA GLY A 23 -12.97 -5.83 -1.06
C GLY A 23 -13.81 -6.68 -0.11
N GLY A 24 -13.26 -7.79 0.39
CA GLY A 24 -13.89 -8.66 1.40
C GLY A 24 -13.33 -8.53 2.81
N SER A 25 -12.27 -7.74 3.02
CA SER A 25 -11.60 -7.61 4.32
C SER A 25 -12.05 -6.37 5.10
N SER A 26 -11.68 -6.28 6.37
CA SER A 26 -11.89 -5.10 7.23
C SER A 26 -11.25 -3.81 6.69
N PHE A 27 -10.31 -3.93 5.74
CA PHE A 27 -9.68 -2.80 5.05
C PHE A 27 -10.53 -2.20 3.92
N ARG A 28 -11.70 -2.76 3.60
CA ARG A 28 -12.59 -2.29 2.53
C ARG A 28 -12.92 -0.81 2.65
N GLU A 29 -13.18 -0.30 3.85
CA GLU A 29 -13.52 1.12 4.05
C GLU A 29 -12.33 2.04 3.75
N ALA A 30 -11.14 1.67 4.22
CA ALA A 30 -9.91 2.40 3.92
C ALA A 30 -9.61 2.37 2.41
N TRP A 31 -9.80 1.20 1.78
CA TRP A 31 -9.65 1.02 0.34
C TRP A 31 -10.64 1.86 -0.48
N GLN A 32 -11.92 1.91 -0.09
CA GLN A 32 -12.92 2.74 -0.75
C GLN A 32 -12.59 4.25 -0.62
N LYS A 33 -12.09 4.68 0.56
CA LYS A 33 -11.61 6.06 0.75
C LYS A 33 -10.39 6.37 -0.13
N LEU A 34 -9.44 5.44 -0.24
CA LEU A 34 -8.25 5.58 -1.09
C LEU A 34 -8.64 5.63 -2.57
N LYS A 35 -9.54 4.75 -3.02
CA LYS A 35 -10.11 4.79 -4.38
C LYS A 35 -10.80 6.12 -4.68
N GLY A 36 -11.53 6.69 -3.72
CA GLY A 36 -12.14 8.01 -3.88
C GLY A 36 -11.14 9.15 -4.04
N ARG A 37 -9.90 8.97 -3.57
CA ARG A 37 -8.78 9.91 -3.74
C ARG A 37 -7.95 9.65 -5.00
N MET A 38 -8.14 8.48 -5.62
CA MET A 38 -7.42 8.04 -6.80
C MET A 38 -7.78 8.91 -8.00
N ARG A 39 -6.78 9.25 -8.79
CA ARG A 39 -6.85 10.06 -9.99
C ARG A 39 -6.22 9.31 -11.16
N PRO A 40 -6.62 9.62 -12.40
CA PRO A 40 -5.95 9.10 -13.58
C PRO A 40 -4.47 9.52 -13.56
N GLY A 41 -3.56 8.54 -13.54
CA GLY A 41 -2.11 8.73 -13.40
C GLY A 41 -1.53 8.16 -12.11
N ASP A 42 -2.36 7.81 -11.14
CA ASP A 42 -1.90 7.13 -9.92
C ASP A 42 -1.56 5.68 -10.17
N THR A 43 -0.50 5.23 -9.49
CA THR A 43 -0.10 3.83 -9.47
C THR A 43 -0.19 3.32 -8.04
N ILE A 44 -0.66 2.08 -7.88
CA ILE A 44 -0.59 1.42 -6.57
C ILE A 44 0.61 0.50 -6.61
N LEU A 45 1.43 0.60 -5.57
CA LEU A 45 2.63 -0.20 -5.41
C LEU A 45 2.48 -1.01 -4.13
N ARG A 46 2.74 -2.31 -4.20
CA ARG A 46 2.93 -3.10 -2.98
C ARG A 46 4.23 -2.67 -2.32
N PHE A 47 4.16 -2.38 -1.03
CA PHE A 47 5.33 -2.12 -0.21
C PHE A 47 5.51 -3.22 0.84
N GLU A 48 6.76 -3.51 1.13
CA GLU A 48 7.14 -4.44 2.18
C GLU A 48 8.41 -3.91 2.84
N SER A 49 8.40 -3.85 4.17
CA SER A 49 9.59 -3.48 4.94
C SER A 49 10.72 -4.47 4.72
N SER A 50 11.96 -4.01 4.85
CA SER A 50 13.13 -4.89 4.72
C SER A 50 13.08 -6.06 5.71
N ALA A 51 13.71 -7.18 5.34
CA ALA A 51 13.75 -8.39 6.17
C ALA A 51 14.24 -8.10 7.61
N ALA A 52 15.21 -7.20 7.75
CA ALA A 52 15.71 -6.76 9.06
C ALA A 52 14.61 -6.13 9.94
N SER A 53 13.68 -5.36 9.36
CA SER A 53 12.55 -4.80 10.12
C SER A 53 11.54 -5.89 10.52
N TRP A 54 11.38 -6.93 9.72
CA TRP A 54 10.55 -8.09 10.09
C TRP A 54 11.15 -8.87 11.24
N GLU A 55 12.47 -9.06 11.25
CA GLU A 55 13.21 -9.71 12.34
C GLU A 55 13.11 -8.91 13.65
N ASP A 56 13.05 -7.57 13.57
CA ASP A 56 12.90 -6.66 14.71
C ASP A 56 11.43 -6.44 15.15
N LEU A 57 10.48 -7.27 14.69
CA LEU A 57 9.03 -7.13 14.98
C LEU A 57 8.47 -5.73 14.60
N SER A 58 9.07 -5.10 13.59
CA SER A 58 8.68 -3.80 13.05
C SER A 58 8.33 -3.89 11.56
N GLY A 59 8.11 -5.11 11.07
CA GLY A 59 7.81 -5.41 9.68
C GLY A 59 6.41 -4.96 9.29
N ARG A 60 6.30 -4.23 8.20
CA ARG A 60 5.04 -3.70 7.66
C ARG A 60 4.96 -4.06 6.19
N ALA A 61 3.86 -4.64 5.77
CA ALA A 61 3.57 -4.83 4.36
C ALA A 61 2.14 -4.40 4.03
N GLY A 62 1.95 -4.01 2.77
CA GLY A 62 0.68 -3.55 2.29
C GLY A 62 0.80 -2.87 0.94
N ILE A 63 -0.05 -1.88 0.73
CA ILE A 63 -0.12 -1.13 -0.53
C ILE A 63 0.02 0.36 -0.29
N ALA A 64 0.75 1.02 -1.17
CA ALA A 64 0.91 2.46 -1.19
C ALA A 64 0.35 3.01 -2.50
N LEU A 65 -0.44 4.08 -2.40
CA LEU A 65 -0.85 4.88 -3.53
C LEU A 65 0.28 5.86 -3.85
N VAL A 66 0.88 5.70 -5.02
CA VAL A 66 1.98 6.54 -5.50
C VAL A 66 1.51 7.41 -6.65
N ARG A 67 1.74 8.72 -6.51
CA ARG A 67 1.44 9.74 -7.51
C ARG A 67 2.73 10.52 -7.76
N ASP A 68 3.13 10.66 -9.02
CA ASP A 68 4.33 11.41 -9.38
C ASP A 68 5.63 10.89 -8.72
N GLY A 69 5.67 9.60 -8.34
CA GLY A 69 6.79 8.99 -7.63
C GLY A 69 6.76 9.15 -6.10
N GLU A 70 5.75 9.83 -5.55
CA GLU A 70 5.58 10.01 -4.10
C GLU A 70 4.40 9.19 -3.56
N ALA A 71 4.61 8.53 -2.41
CA ALA A 71 3.55 7.83 -1.70
C ALA A 71 2.60 8.82 -1.01
N ILE A 72 1.40 8.96 -1.56
CA ILE A 72 0.37 9.88 -1.05
C ILE A 72 -0.41 9.25 0.10
N ASP A 73 -0.66 7.94 0.02
CA ASP A 73 -1.47 7.19 0.98
C ASP A 73 -0.96 5.74 1.07
N ALA A 74 -1.18 5.07 2.19
CA ALA A 74 -0.73 3.69 2.38
C ALA A 74 -1.68 2.92 3.29
N ILE A 75 -1.99 1.69 2.90
CA ILE A 75 -2.78 0.74 3.68
C ILE A 75 -1.85 -0.40 4.05
N VAL A 76 -1.52 -0.47 5.34
CA VAL A 76 -0.79 -1.59 5.93
C VAL A 76 -1.79 -2.72 6.13
N THR A 77 -1.60 -3.83 5.43
CA THR A 77 -2.46 -5.02 5.54
C THR A 77 -1.85 -6.07 6.44
N LEU A 78 -0.52 -6.04 6.59
CA LEU A 78 0.25 -6.99 7.36
C LEU A 78 1.25 -6.24 8.24
N MET A 79 1.26 -6.56 9.53
CA MET A 79 2.21 -6.06 10.50
C MET A 79 2.69 -7.25 11.33
N ASN A 80 3.99 -7.32 11.59
CA ASN A 80 4.57 -8.28 12.54
C ASN A 80 4.57 -7.72 13.96
#